data_AF-A0A814AXH1-F1
#
_entry.id   AF-A0A814AXH1-F1
#
_cell.length_a   1.000
_cell.length_b   1.000
_cell.length_c   1.000
_cell.angle_alpha   90.00
_cell.angle_beta   90.00
_cell.angle_gamma   90.00
#
_symmetry.space_group_name_H-M   'P 1'
#
loop_
_entity.id
_entity.type
_entity.pdbx_description
1 polymer ?
#
loop_
_entity_poly.entity_id
_entity_poly.type
_entity_poly.pdbx_seq_one_letter_code
_entity_poly.pdbx_strand_id
1 'polypeptide(L)'
;MFCCLHYREQRAAVKIRHQLARNLIIQTYNKKPAFIRTLFSHTVEGEALRTAVRAMHRNLYSSGLFRRKRRACYLSTGKDFISVMEKDGAVIPDDEQCRKNQESQDKEILERKQMAFHSSPEFTYTLLPDGVLHISRADTLLRNVVSKHVLQASCEPEVIYAGTCRFERRDEEEDIVFVIDNDSGTYAPKNDRDELARLKNLLEWNFRGLKVDAKTYVPPGMDDDADKQKDT
;
A
#
# COMPACT_ATOMS: atom_id res chain seq x y z
N MET A 1 -22.51 -0.81 -7.52
CA MET A 1 -22.30 0.31 -6.58
C MET A 1 -23.56 0.44 -5.74
N PHE A 2 -23.39 0.76 -4.45
CA PHE A 2 -24.32 0.65 -3.31
C PHE A 2 -24.30 -0.72 -2.60
N CYS A 3 -23.51 -0.76 -1.54
CA CYS A 3 -23.66 -1.67 -0.41
C CYS A 3 -24.80 -1.12 0.45
N CYS A 4 -25.89 -1.88 0.60
CA CYS A 4 -26.92 -1.63 1.59
C CYS A 4 -26.63 -2.50 2.82
N LEU A 5 -25.62 -2.13 3.61
CA LEU A 5 -25.73 -2.29 5.06
C LEU A 5 -26.96 -1.52 5.54
N HIS A 6 -27.64 -2.04 6.55
CA HIS A 6 -28.80 -1.42 7.19
C HIS A 6 -28.58 0.10 7.35
N TYR A 7 -29.46 0.94 6.79
CA TYR A 7 -29.27 2.41 6.69
C TYR A 7 -28.91 3.10 8.03
N ARG A 8 -29.34 2.51 9.15
CA ARG A 8 -29.00 2.95 10.51
C ARG A 8 -27.57 2.60 10.94
N GLU A 9 -27.08 1.42 10.58
CA GLU A 9 -25.70 0.99 10.86
C GLU A 9 -24.70 1.75 9.99
N GLN A 10 -25.05 2.11 8.75
CA GLN A 10 -24.20 2.95 7.89
C GLN A 10 -23.99 4.34 8.47
N ARG A 11 -25.02 4.99 9.03
CA ARG A 11 -24.84 6.32 9.65
C ARG A 11 -23.99 6.26 10.91
N ALA A 12 -24.14 5.21 11.72
CA ALA A 12 -23.28 4.97 12.87
C ALA A 12 -21.83 4.71 12.43
N ALA A 13 -21.63 3.84 11.43
CA ALA A 13 -20.33 3.56 10.86
C ALA A 13 -19.69 4.81 10.20
N VAL A 14 -20.45 5.66 9.52
CA VAL A 14 -19.97 6.92 8.96
C VAL A 14 -19.57 7.89 10.07
N LYS A 15 -20.37 8.03 11.14
CA LYS A 15 -20.01 8.87 12.28
C LYS A 15 -18.77 8.37 13.00
N ILE A 16 -18.67 7.05 13.22
CA ILE A 16 -17.51 6.41 13.84
C ILE A 16 -16.29 6.56 12.94
N ARG A 17 -16.40 6.30 11.63
CA ARG A 17 -15.32 6.56 10.65
C ARG A 17 -14.89 8.01 10.68
N HIS A 18 -15.82 8.95 10.74
CA HIS A 18 -15.49 10.36 10.75
C HIS A 18 -14.83 10.80 12.07
N GLN A 19 -15.22 10.21 13.21
CA GLN A 19 -14.58 10.42 14.50
C GLN A 19 -13.20 9.77 14.58
N LEU A 20 -13.05 8.55 14.06
CA LEU A 20 -11.77 7.85 13.98
C LEU A 20 -10.82 8.59 13.03
N ALA A 21 -11.31 9.03 11.86
CA ALA A 21 -10.53 9.82 10.89
C ALA A 21 -10.04 11.17 11.44
N ARG A 22 -10.76 11.78 12.39
CA ARG A 22 -10.29 13.00 13.09
C ARG A 22 -9.06 12.76 13.97
N ASN A 23 -8.85 11.52 14.41
CA ASN A 23 -7.71 11.13 15.21
C ASN A 23 -6.61 10.44 14.38
N LEU A 24 -6.84 10.23 13.08
CA LEU A 24 -5.82 9.67 12.19
C LEU A 24 -4.87 10.78 11.76
N ILE A 25 -3.58 10.47 11.74
CA ILE A 25 -2.58 11.40 11.23
C ILE A 25 -2.78 11.52 9.72
N ILE A 26 -3.23 12.69 9.30
CA ILE A 26 -3.30 13.04 7.89
C ILE A 26 -1.90 13.43 7.40
N GLN A 27 -1.46 12.76 6.35
CA GLN A 27 -0.24 13.03 5.62
C GLN A 27 -0.53 13.94 4.44
N THR A 28 0.12 15.11 4.41
CA THR A 28 0.05 16.04 3.28
C THR A 28 1.16 15.75 2.29
N TYR A 29 0.92 16.01 1.02
CA TYR A 29 1.94 15.87 -0.02
C TYR A 29 3.26 16.61 0.29
N ASN A 30 4.38 16.02 -0.15
CA ASN A 30 5.73 16.54 -0.01
C ASN A 30 5.91 17.78 -0.90
N LYS A 31 6.16 18.94 -0.28
CA LYS A 31 6.36 20.20 -1.01
C LYS A 31 7.78 20.35 -1.58
N LYS A 32 8.71 19.43 -1.33
CA LYS A 32 10.09 19.54 -1.83
C LYS A 32 10.18 19.36 -3.35
N PRO A 33 9.61 18.30 -3.98
CA PRO A 33 9.74 18.10 -5.41
C PRO A 33 8.96 19.16 -6.21
N ALA A 34 9.61 19.80 -7.17
CA ALA A 34 9.01 20.87 -7.96
C ALA A 34 7.74 20.42 -8.68
N PHE A 35 7.76 19.24 -9.30
CA PHE A 35 6.59 18.65 -9.95
C PHE A 35 5.39 18.49 -9.01
N ILE A 36 5.62 18.03 -7.77
CA ILE A 36 4.55 17.86 -6.78
C ILE A 36 3.98 19.23 -6.38
N ARG A 37 4.82 20.26 -6.21
CA ARG A 37 4.33 21.62 -5.96
C ARG A 37 3.45 22.12 -7.11
N THR A 38 3.90 21.95 -8.36
CA THR A 38 3.15 22.37 -9.55
C THR A 38 1.81 21.63 -9.61
N LEU A 39 1.83 20.31 -9.45
CA LEU A 39 0.65 19.45 -9.45
C LEU A 39 -0.41 19.90 -8.43
N PHE A 40 0.00 20.29 -7.22
CA PHE A 40 -0.92 20.73 -6.16
C PHE A 40 -1.10 22.26 -6.10
N SER A 41 -0.54 23.02 -7.04
CA SER A 41 -0.72 24.47 -7.08
C SER A 41 -2.09 24.87 -7.64
N HIS A 42 -2.56 26.07 -7.29
CA HIS A 42 -3.79 26.65 -7.84
C HIS A 42 -3.59 27.31 -9.21
N THR A 43 -2.55 26.93 -9.95
CA THR A 43 -2.30 27.42 -11.32
C THR A 43 -3.11 26.63 -12.34
N VAL A 44 -3.26 27.19 -13.55
CA VAL A 44 -3.89 26.51 -14.69
C VAL A 44 -3.15 25.21 -15.03
N GLU A 45 -1.82 25.23 -14.96
CA GLU A 45 -0.98 24.05 -15.17
C GLU A 45 -1.27 22.97 -14.12
N GLY A 46 -1.31 23.33 -12.84
CA GLY A 46 -1.65 22.40 -11.75
C GLY A 46 -3.04 21.77 -11.92
N GLU A 47 -4.04 22.56 -12.31
CA GLU A 47 -5.40 22.05 -12.55
C GLU A 47 -5.46 21.11 -13.77
N ALA A 48 -4.75 21.44 -14.85
CA ALA A 48 -4.65 20.56 -16.02
C ALA A 48 -3.99 19.23 -15.67
N LEU A 49 -2.89 19.24 -14.90
CA LEU A 49 -2.23 18.03 -14.41
C LEU A 49 -3.16 17.19 -13.53
N ARG A 50 -3.84 17.79 -12.54
CA ARG A 50 -4.80 17.06 -11.69
C ARG A 50 -5.93 16.44 -12.50
N THR A 51 -6.44 17.16 -13.49
CA THR A 51 -7.51 16.66 -14.37
C THR A 51 -7.05 15.43 -15.15
N ALA A 52 -5.83 15.48 -15.72
CA ALA A 52 -5.24 14.35 -16.43
C ALA A 52 -5.04 13.14 -15.50
N VAL A 53 -4.50 13.34 -14.29
CA VAL A 53 -4.31 12.27 -13.32
C VAL A 53 -5.64 11.67 -12.87
N ARG A 54 -6.65 12.49 -12.58
CA ARG A 54 -7.99 12.00 -12.22
C ARG A 54 -8.62 11.19 -13.36
N ALA A 55 -8.41 11.59 -14.62
CA ALA A 55 -8.84 10.81 -15.77
C ALA A 55 -8.12 9.45 -15.86
N MET A 56 -6.80 9.42 -15.62
CA MET A 56 -6.03 8.18 -15.55
C MET A 56 -6.48 7.28 -14.39
N HIS A 57 -6.68 7.85 -13.19
CA HIS A 57 -7.22 7.15 -12.02
C HIS A 57 -8.57 6.52 -12.36
N ARG A 58 -9.49 7.30 -12.95
CA ARG A 58 -10.78 6.77 -13.40
C ARG A 58 -10.60 5.66 -14.42
N ASN A 59 -9.68 5.76 -15.37
CA ASN A 59 -9.45 4.68 -16.34
C ASN A 59 -8.95 3.40 -15.63
N LEU A 60 -8.02 3.54 -14.69
CA LEU A 60 -7.43 2.43 -13.94
C LEU A 60 -8.48 1.70 -13.07
N TYR A 61 -9.32 2.46 -12.36
CA TYR A 61 -10.26 1.94 -11.37
C TYR A 61 -11.71 1.82 -11.84
N SER A 62 -12.09 2.45 -12.96
CA SER A 62 -13.41 2.22 -13.55
C SER A 62 -13.48 0.85 -14.19
N SER A 63 -14.64 0.21 -14.05
CA SER A 63 -15.06 -0.82 -14.98
C SER A 63 -15.29 -0.15 -16.33
N GLY A 64 -14.24 0.01 -17.14
CA GLY A 64 -14.37 0.51 -18.50
C GLY A 64 -15.39 -0.30 -19.31
N LEU A 65 -15.79 0.22 -20.48
CA LEU A 65 -16.77 -0.38 -21.40
C LEU A 65 -16.52 -1.87 -21.73
N PHE A 66 -15.28 -2.34 -21.58
CA PHE A 66 -14.87 -3.73 -21.87
C PHE A 66 -14.42 -4.54 -20.64
N ARG A 67 -14.45 -3.97 -19.43
CA ARG A 67 -14.13 -4.73 -18.21
C ARG A 67 -15.40 -5.37 -17.66
N ARG A 68 -15.40 -6.71 -17.56
CA ARG A 68 -16.44 -7.48 -16.86
C ARG A 68 -16.75 -6.78 -15.53
N LYS A 69 -18.02 -6.48 -15.26
CA LYS A 69 -18.48 -5.92 -13.98
C LYS A 69 -17.88 -6.78 -12.86
N ARG A 70 -16.85 -6.27 -12.16
CA ARG A 70 -16.30 -6.93 -10.97
C ARG A 70 -17.45 -7.02 -9.98
N ARG A 71 -17.87 -8.25 -9.64
CA ARG A 71 -18.88 -8.46 -8.60
C ARG A 71 -18.29 -7.92 -7.30
N ALA A 72 -19.02 -7.03 -6.62
CA ALA A 72 -18.62 -6.62 -5.28
C ALA A 72 -18.62 -7.87 -4.39
N CYS A 73 -17.45 -8.24 -3.89
CA CYS A 73 -17.30 -9.26 -2.86
C CYS A 73 -16.92 -8.57 -1.55
N TYR A 74 -17.40 -9.12 -0.44
CA TYR A 74 -16.94 -8.74 0.88
C TYR A 74 -15.77 -9.64 1.23
N LEU A 75 -14.64 -9.03 1.58
CA LEU A 75 -13.47 -9.74 2.11
C LEU A 75 -13.56 -9.63 3.63
N SER A 76 -13.57 -10.78 4.32
CA SER A 76 -13.72 -10.81 5.77
C SER A 76 -12.59 -11.56 6.47
N THR A 77 -11.85 -12.35 5.70
CA THR A 77 -10.71 -13.12 6.18
C THR A 77 -9.44 -12.72 5.43
N GLY A 78 -8.29 -12.95 6.06
CA GLY A 78 -6.98 -12.81 5.41
C GLY A 78 -6.86 -13.70 4.17
N LYS A 79 -7.44 -14.90 4.19
CA LYS A 79 -7.47 -15.81 3.03
C LYS A 79 -8.22 -15.21 1.84
N ASP A 80 -9.36 -14.55 2.07
CA ASP A 80 -10.09 -13.88 0.99
C ASP A 80 -9.26 -12.74 0.39
N PHE A 81 -8.61 -11.97 1.25
CA PHE A 81 -7.74 -10.85 0.85
C PHE A 81 -6.55 -11.34 0.01
N ILE A 82 -5.84 -12.36 0.49
CA ILE A 82 -4.72 -12.97 -0.23
C ILE A 82 -5.18 -13.52 -1.57
N SER A 83 -6.29 -14.27 -1.62
CA SER A 83 -6.81 -14.84 -2.88
C SER A 83 -7.17 -13.79 -3.93
N VAL A 84 -7.68 -12.62 -3.51
CA VAL A 84 -7.93 -11.50 -4.42
C VAL A 84 -6.62 -10.92 -4.95
N MET A 85 -5.63 -10.74 -4.06
CA MET A 85 -4.32 -10.23 -4.45
C MET A 85 -3.60 -11.18 -5.41
N GLU A 86 -3.68 -12.49 -5.20
CA GLU A 86 -3.12 -13.51 -6.11
C GLU A 86 -3.74 -13.44 -7.51
N LYS A 87 -5.07 -13.31 -7.59
CA LYS A 87 -5.79 -13.16 -8.86
C LYS A 87 -5.39 -11.91 -9.63
N ASP A 88 -5.08 -10.83 -8.91
CA ASP A 88 -4.58 -9.58 -9.48
C ASP A 88 -3.03 -9.59 -9.62
N GLY A 89 -2.40 -10.76 -9.50
CA GLY A 89 -1.01 -11.02 -9.85
C GLY A 89 -0.02 -10.94 -8.70
N ALA A 90 -0.45 -11.01 -7.44
CA ALA A 90 0.47 -11.28 -6.34
C ALA A 90 0.99 -12.71 -6.49
N VAL A 91 2.25 -12.88 -6.83
CA VAL A 91 2.88 -14.21 -6.84
C VAL A 91 3.40 -14.46 -5.44
N ILE A 92 2.76 -15.38 -4.72
CA ILE A 92 3.34 -15.92 -3.48
C ILE A 92 4.42 -16.91 -3.93
N PRO A 93 5.68 -16.71 -3.52
CA PRO A 93 6.77 -17.58 -3.95
C PRO A 93 6.53 -19.02 -3.47
N ASP A 94 6.62 -19.96 -4.41
CA ASP A 94 6.51 -21.41 -4.16
C ASP A 94 7.89 -21.98 -3.77
N ASP A 95 7.91 -22.94 -2.85
CA ASP A 95 9.13 -23.46 -2.21
C ASP A 95 10.01 -24.22 -3.21
N GLU A 96 9.41 -24.84 -4.24
CA GLU A 96 10.13 -25.63 -5.24
C GLU A 96 10.92 -24.77 -6.24
N GLN A 97 10.45 -23.56 -6.52
CA GLN A 97 11.11 -22.62 -7.42
C GLN A 97 12.24 -21.85 -6.70
N CYS A 98 12.16 -21.74 -5.37
CA CYS A 98 13.20 -21.17 -4.51
C CYS A 98 14.46 -22.04 -4.44
N ARG A 99 14.32 -23.38 -4.39
CA ARG A 99 15.46 -24.31 -4.28
C ARG A 99 16.34 -24.38 -5.54
N LYS A 100 15.74 -24.26 -6.74
CA LYS A 100 16.46 -24.42 -8.02
C LYS A 100 17.38 -23.22 -8.37
N ASN A 101 17.17 -22.05 -7.76
CA ASN A 101 17.94 -20.83 -8.06
C ASN A 101 19.09 -20.54 -7.07
N GLN A 102 19.28 -21.38 -6.04
CA GLN A 102 20.27 -21.16 -4.96
C GLN A 102 21.71 -21.60 -5.31
N GLU A 103 21.93 -22.40 -6.37
CA GLU A 103 23.23 -23.02 -6.64
C GLU A 103 24.29 -22.11 -7.30
N SER A 104 24.04 -20.80 -7.46
CA SER A 104 25.02 -19.90 -8.05
C SER A 104 24.96 -18.48 -7.49
N GLN A 105 25.87 -18.17 -6.56
CA GLN A 105 26.58 -16.89 -6.31
C GLN A 105 26.77 -16.55 -4.81
N ASP A 106 27.79 -15.72 -4.56
CA ASP A 106 28.38 -15.30 -3.29
C ASP A 106 27.39 -14.93 -2.18
N LYS A 107 27.76 -15.24 -0.92
CA LYS A 107 26.92 -15.14 0.30
C LYS A 107 26.12 -13.85 0.48
N GLU A 108 26.68 -12.68 0.18
CA GLU A 108 25.97 -11.39 0.38
C GLU A 108 24.92 -11.13 -0.71
N ILE A 109 25.23 -11.54 -1.95
CA ILE A 109 24.26 -11.55 -3.05
C ILE A 109 23.21 -12.61 -2.79
N LEU A 110 23.59 -13.75 -2.20
CA LEU A 110 22.71 -14.84 -1.83
C LEU A 110 21.70 -14.39 -0.76
N GLU A 111 22.09 -13.65 0.27
CA GLU A 111 21.16 -13.14 1.30
C GLU A 111 20.18 -12.11 0.72
N ARG A 112 20.67 -11.13 -0.07
CA ARG A 112 19.78 -10.17 -0.75
C ARG A 112 18.86 -10.84 -1.77
N LYS A 113 19.37 -11.84 -2.49
CA LYS A 113 18.55 -12.65 -3.42
C LYS A 113 17.57 -13.53 -2.66
N GLN A 114 17.95 -14.17 -1.57
CA GLN A 114 17.07 -14.99 -0.72
C GLN A 114 15.91 -14.13 -0.20
N MET A 115 16.19 -12.93 0.33
CA MET A 115 15.13 -11.98 0.71
C MET A 115 14.25 -11.55 -0.46
N ALA A 116 14.83 -11.35 -1.65
CA ALA A 116 14.08 -11.03 -2.86
C ALA A 116 13.23 -12.22 -3.38
N PHE A 117 13.71 -13.46 -3.20
CA PHE A 117 13.04 -14.69 -3.63
C PHE A 117 11.87 -15.09 -2.73
N HIS A 118 11.90 -14.76 -1.43
CA HIS A 118 10.78 -14.98 -0.50
C HIS A 118 9.71 -13.87 -0.53
N SER A 119 9.87 -12.85 -1.38
CA SER A 119 8.96 -11.71 -1.46
C SER A 119 8.21 -11.67 -2.80
N SER A 120 6.89 -11.47 -2.72
CA SER A 120 6.04 -11.25 -3.90
C SER A 120 6.40 -9.92 -4.60
N PRO A 121 5.97 -9.70 -5.86
CA PRO A 121 6.09 -8.39 -6.51
C PRO A 121 5.59 -7.26 -5.62
N GLU A 122 6.30 -6.13 -5.61
CA GLU A 122 5.92 -4.97 -4.82
C GLU A 122 4.70 -4.25 -5.42
N PHE A 123 3.72 -4.00 -4.57
CA PHE A 123 2.55 -3.18 -4.84
C PHE A 123 2.73 -1.81 -4.22
N THR A 124 2.05 -0.82 -4.79
CA THR A 124 1.89 0.48 -4.15
C THR A 124 0.51 0.54 -3.52
N TYR A 125 0.37 1.21 -2.39
CA TYR A 125 -0.95 1.46 -1.80
C TYR A 125 -1.13 2.91 -1.34
N THR A 126 -2.39 3.32 -1.24
CA THR A 126 -2.83 4.56 -0.59
C THR A 126 -4.12 4.31 0.19
N LEU A 127 -4.16 4.74 1.45
CA LEU A 127 -5.37 4.77 2.27
C LEU A 127 -5.87 6.21 2.36
N LEU A 128 -7.07 6.46 1.86
CA LEU A 128 -7.68 7.78 1.81
C LEU A 128 -8.51 8.09 3.07
N PRO A 129 -8.73 9.37 3.42
CA PRO A 129 -9.53 9.77 4.58
C PRO A 129 -10.97 9.25 4.60
N ASP A 130 -11.52 8.86 3.45
CA ASP A 130 -12.84 8.23 3.31
C ASP A 130 -12.85 6.74 3.70
N GLY A 131 -11.69 6.18 4.02
CA GLY A 131 -11.47 4.78 4.41
C GLY A 131 -11.28 3.84 3.23
N VAL A 132 -11.09 4.35 2.01
CA VAL A 132 -10.82 3.53 0.83
C VAL A 132 -9.32 3.23 0.71
N LEU A 133 -8.98 1.94 0.67
CA LEU A 133 -7.63 1.43 0.42
C LEU A 133 -7.49 1.10 -1.06
N HIS A 134 -6.65 1.83 -1.77
CA HIS A 134 -6.25 1.53 -3.14
C HIS A 134 -4.92 0.76 -3.13
N ILE A 135 -4.87 -0.36 -3.84
CA ILE A 135 -3.66 -1.16 -4.04
C ILE A 135 -3.52 -1.43 -5.53
N SER A 136 -2.33 -1.24 -6.10
CA SER A 136 -2.06 -1.60 -7.49
C SER A 136 -0.60 -1.99 -7.71
N ARG A 137 -0.37 -2.84 -8.70
CA ARG A 137 0.99 -3.12 -9.19
C ARG A 137 1.52 -1.92 -9.96
N ALA A 138 2.83 -1.76 -9.92
CA ALA A 138 3.53 -0.64 -10.50
C ALA A 138 4.04 -0.90 -11.93
N ASP A 139 3.22 -1.45 -12.81
CA ASP A 139 3.68 -1.97 -14.12
C ASP A 139 3.31 -1.13 -15.35
N THR A 140 2.67 0.05 -15.19
CA THR A 140 2.30 0.88 -16.35
C THR A 140 3.30 1.99 -16.69
N LEU A 141 3.55 2.21 -17.99
CA LEU A 141 4.40 3.28 -18.56
C LEU A 141 4.05 4.71 -18.12
N LEU A 142 2.82 4.95 -17.64
CA LEU A 142 2.37 6.23 -17.05
C LEU A 142 3.12 6.60 -15.74
N ARG A 143 3.83 5.63 -15.15
CA ARG A 143 4.63 5.72 -13.92
C ARG A 143 5.79 6.72 -13.99
N ASN A 144 6.27 7.04 -15.20
CA ASN A 144 7.42 7.93 -15.37
C ASN A 144 7.05 9.43 -15.32
N VAL A 145 5.77 9.77 -15.43
CA VAL A 145 5.30 11.17 -15.48
C VAL A 145 4.64 11.61 -14.18
N VAL A 146 4.00 10.68 -13.45
CA VAL A 146 3.21 10.98 -12.25
C VAL A 146 3.59 10.02 -11.13
N SER A 147 3.75 10.52 -9.92
CA SER A 147 3.93 9.67 -8.73
C SER A 147 2.79 8.64 -8.64
N LYS A 148 3.14 7.37 -8.40
CA LYS A 148 2.16 6.29 -8.26
C LYS A 148 1.15 6.59 -7.15
N HIS A 149 1.63 7.10 -6.02
CA HIS A 149 0.77 7.44 -4.90
C HIS A 149 -0.22 8.54 -5.28
N VAL A 150 0.20 9.53 -6.05
CA VAL A 150 -0.69 10.59 -6.56
C VAL A 150 -1.76 10.02 -7.49
N LEU A 151 -1.38 9.09 -8.37
CA LEU A 151 -2.33 8.42 -9.26
C LEU A 151 -3.34 7.58 -8.46
N GLN A 152 -2.88 6.82 -7.48
CA GLN A 152 -3.74 6.01 -6.62
C GLN A 152 -4.64 6.87 -5.72
N ALA A 153 -4.14 8.00 -5.23
CA ALA A 153 -4.91 8.94 -4.44
C ALA A 153 -5.80 9.86 -5.29
N SER A 154 -5.87 9.73 -6.61
CA SER A 154 -6.67 10.61 -7.49
C SER A 154 -6.34 12.10 -7.33
N CYS A 155 -5.07 12.41 -7.06
CA CYS A 155 -4.61 13.75 -6.66
C CYS A 155 -5.27 14.30 -5.38
N GLU A 156 -5.65 13.46 -4.43
CA GLU A 156 -5.97 13.96 -3.09
C GLU A 156 -4.71 14.57 -2.45
N PRO A 157 -4.79 15.79 -1.90
CA PRO A 157 -3.65 16.45 -1.26
C PRO A 157 -3.26 15.79 0.06
N GLU A 158 -4.17 14.98 0.60
CA GLU A 158 -4.14 14.41 1.93
C GLU A 158 -4.48 12.91 1.87
N VAL A 159 -3.65 12.10 2.53
CA VAL A 159 -3.86 10.65 2.67
C VAL A 159 -3.64 10.26 4.13
N ILE A 160 -4.19 9.13 4.56
CA ILE A 160 -3.88 8.58 5.89
C ILE A 160 -2.53 7.85 5.83
N TYR A 161 -2.38 6.92 4.88
CA TYR A 161 -1.15 6.15 4.65
C TYR A 161 -0.88 6.01 3.17
N ALA A 162 0.40 5.97 2.79
CA ALA A 162 0.82 5.72 1.42
C ALA A 162 2.22 5.12 1.39
N GLY A 163 2.41 4.08 0.59
CA GLY A 163 3.71 3.43 0.50
C GLY A 163 3.69 2.18 -0.36
N THR A 164 4.50 1.21 0.03
CA THR A 164 4.68 -0.05 -0.68
C THR A 164 4.19 -1.22 0.17
N CYS A 165 3.73 -2.29 -0.47
CA CYS A 165 3.33 -3.51 0.22
C CYS A 165 3.62 -4.75 -0.62
N ARG A 166 3.79 -5.89 0.04
CA ARG A 166 4.09 -7.18 -0.58
C ARG A 166 3.71 -8.31 0.36
N PHE A 167 3.67 -9.53 -0.14
CA PHE A 167 3.57 -10.73 0.66
C PHE A 167 4.95 -11.36 0.80
N GLU A 168 5.30 -11.78 2.02
CA GLU A 168 6.50 -12.55 2.30
C GLU A 168 6.08 -13.87 2.94
N ARG A 169 6.78 -14.96 2.60
CA ARG A 169 6.66 -16.22 3.33
C ARG A 169 7.71 -16.23 4.43
N ARG A 170 7.31 -16.51 5.68
CA ARG A 170 8.24 -16.73 6.80
C ARG A 170 8.29 -18.21 7.15
N ASP A 171 9.48 -18.70 7.48
CA ASP A 171 9.77 -20.13 7.59
C ASP A 171 9.04 -20.88 8.73
N GLU A 172 9.05 -22.21 8.55
CA GLU A 172 8.48 -23.36 9.29
C GLU A 172 6.97 -23.62 9.21
N GLU A 173 6.10 -22.62 9.23
CA GLU A 173 4.62 -22.83 9.27
C GLU A 173 3.87 -22.46 7.96
N GLU A 174 4.58 -22.21 6.86
CA GLU A 174 4.01 -21.72 5.60
C GLU A 174 3.22 -20.39 5.74
N ASP A 175 3.53 -19.60 6.75
CA ASP A 175 2.79 -18.39 7.05
C ASP A 175 3.03 -17.29 6.01
N ILE A 176 1.94 -16.85 5.37
CA ILE A 176 1.91 -15.69 4.48
C ILE A 176 1.76 -14.43 5.33
N VAL A 177 2.77 -13.57 5.30
CA VAL A 177 2.78 -12.28 5.99
C VAL A 177 2.59 -11.16 4.98
N PHE A 178 1.62 -10.29 5.21
CA PHE A 178 1.44 -9.06 4.45
C PHE A 178 2.35 -7.98 5.02
N VAL A 179 3.42 -7.69 4.29
CA VAL A 179 4.38 -6.65 4.64
C VAL A 179 3.93 -5.33 4.05
N ILE A 180 3.83 -4.31 4.88
CA ILE A 180 3.40 -2.97 4.51
C ILE A 180 4.42 -1.94 5.01
N ASP A 181 4.79 -1.01 4.16
CA ASP A 181 5.68 0.09 4.48
C ASP A 181 4.98 1.41 4.15
N ASN A 182 5.10 2.42 5.00
CA ASN A 182 4.55 3.74 4.77
C ASN A 182 5.68 4.64 4.30
N ASP A 183 6.26 4.35 3.14
CA ASP A 183 7.51 4.90 2.60
C ASP A 183 7.29 5.89 1.44
N SER A 184 6.08 6.43 1.26
CA SER A 184 5.81 7.32 0.12
C SER A 184 6.62 8.62 0.20
N GLY A 185 7.63 8.75 -0.66
CA GLY A 185 8.33 10.02 -0.87
C GLY A 185 7.43 11.17 -1.35
N THR A 186 6.20 10.85 -1.82
CA THR A 186 5.21 11.82 -2.30
C THR A 186 4.31 12.33 -1.19
N TYR A 187 3.89 11.49 -0.25
CA TYR A 187 3.03 11.89 0.88
C TYR A 187 3.80 12.08 2.19
N ALA A 188 5.13 11.93 2.18
CA ALA A 188 6.04 12.32 3.27
C ALA A 188 5.51 11.84 4.63
N PRO A 189 5.50 10.51 4.87
CA PRO A 189 5.06 9.92 6.12
C PRO A 189 5.74 10.63 7.30
N LYS A 190 4.95 10.99 8.31
CA LYS A 190 5.55 11.40 9.59
C LYS A 190 6.18 10.15 10.20
N ASN A 191 7.42 10.25 10.66
CA ASN A 191 8.16 9.15 11.29
C ASN A 191 7.64 8.85 12.71
N ASP A 192 6.32 8.76 12.89
CA ASP A 192 5.71 8.35 14.13
C ASP A 192 5.59 6.82 14.15
N ARG A 193 6.30 6.18 15.09
CA ARG A 193 6.35 4.72 15.20
C ARG A 193 4.98 4.13 15.55
N ASP A 194 4.12 4.88 16.23
CA ASP A 194 2.81 4.40 16.68
C ASP A 194 1.79 4.29 15.54
N GLU A 195 1.98 5.04 14.45
CA GLU A 195 1.07 5.05 13.30
C GLU A 195 1.10 3.75 12.50
N LEU A 196 2.28 3.14 12.36
CA LEU A 196 2.43 1.86 11.68
C LEU A 196 1.77 0.72 12.45
N ALA A 197 1.86 0.76 13.79
CA ALA A 197 1.14 -0.18 14.65
C ALA A 197 -0.39 -0.04 14.48
N ARG A 198 -0.90 1.19 14.32
CA ARG A 198 -2.33 1.43 14.02
C ARG A 198 -2.73 0.84 12.67
N LEU A 199 -1.93 1.06 11.62
CA LEU A 199 -2.19 0.49 10.29
C LEU A 199 -2.19 -1.04 10.31
N LYS A 200 -1.23 -1.65 11.00
CA LYS A 200 -1.20 -3.10 11.26
C LYS A 200 -2.50 -3.57 11.89
N ASN A 201 -2.84 -3.00 13.05
CA ASN A 201 -4.04 -3.39 13.81
C ASN A 201 -5.33 -3.20 12.99
N LEU A 202 -5.41 -2.14 12.18
CA LEU A 202 -6.54 -1.88 11.29
C LEU A 202 -6.70 -3.02 10.27
N LEU A 203 -5.63 -3.42 9.61
CA LEU A 203 -5.67 -4.46 8.59
C LEU A 203 -5.98 -5.84 9.19
N GLU A 204 -5.35 -6.19 10.31
CA GLU A 204 -5.61 -7.45 11.02
C GLU A 204 -7.04 -7.53 11.58
N TRP A 205 -7.59 -6.39 12.01
CA TRP A 205 -8.98 -6.30 12.47
C TRP A 205 -10.00 -6.48 11.32
N ASN A 206 -9.73 -5.88 10.16
CA ASN A 206 -10.61 -6.00 8.98
C ASN A 206 -10.53 -7.38 8.31
N PHE A 207 -9.36 -8.02 8.34
CA PHE A 207 -9.11 -9.29 7.65
C PHE A 207 -8.67 -10.36 8.65
N ARG A 208 -9.65 -11.09 9.20
CA ARG A 208 -9.36 -12.10 10.24
C ARG A 208 -8.37 -13.14 9.74
N GLY A 209 -7.30 -13.35 10.51
CA GLY A 209 -6.24 -14.31 10.17
C GLY A 209 -5.22 -13.78 9.15
N LEU A 210 -5.31 -12.52 8.73
CA LEU A 210 -4.22 -11.85 8.04
C LEU A 210 -3.11 -11.54 9.05
N LYS A 211 -1.88 -11.95 8.76
CA LYS A 211 -0.69 -11.56 9.52
C LYS A 211 -0.08 -10.34 8.85
N VAL A 212 0.08 -9.23 9.57
CA VAL A 212 0.61 -7.98 9.00
C VAL A 212 1.91 -7.60 9.69
N ASP A 213 2.92 -7.27 8.89
CA ASP A 213 4.16 -6.68 9.35
C ASP A 213 4.31 -5.27 8.79
N ALA A 214 4.24 -4.27 9.67
CA ALA A 214 4.38 -2.87 9.30
C ALA A 214 5.83 -2.44 9.54
N LYS A 215 6.62 -2.35 8.46
CA LYS A 215 8.04 -2.02 8.56
C LYS A 215 8.19 -0.54 8.93
N THR A 216 9.04 -0.28 9.93
CA THR A 216 9.40 1.11 10.27
C THR A 216 10.27 1.63 9.14
N TYR A 217 9.85 2.72 8.50
CA TYR A 217 10.67 3.41 7.52
C TYR A 217 12.00 3.81 8.17
N VAL A 218 13.09 3.13 7.78
CA VAL A 218 14.45 3.56 8.11
C VAL A 218 14.96 4.35 6.91
N PRO A 219 15.23 5.65 7.07
CA PRO A 219 15.85 6.43 6.00
C PRO A 219 17.17 5.77 5.58
N PRO A 220 17.50 5.72 4.27
CA PRO A 220 18.76 5.14 3.81
C PRO A 220 19.94 5.85 4.51
N GLY A 221 20.75 5.07 5.24
CA GLY A 221 21.86 5.56 6.06
C GLY A 221 21.63 5.61 7.58
N MET A 222 20.52 5.05 8.08
CA MET A 222 20.22 4.96 9.53
C MET A 222 20.07 3.52 10.06
N ASP A 223 20.43 2.50 9.27
CA ASP A 223 20.28 1.08 9.65
C ASP A 223 21.27 0.63 10.75
N ASP A 224 22.35 1.37 11.01
CA ASP A 224 23.49 0.90 11.82
C ASP A 224 23.39 1.12 13.34
N ASP A 225 22.36 1.81 13.83
CA ASP A 225 22.28 2.22 15.25
C ASP A 225 21.21 1.45 16.07
N ALA A 226 20.26 0.77 15.42
CA ALA A 226 19.18 0.08 16.13
C ALA A 226 19.58 -1.28 16.71
N ASP A 227 20.54 -1.99 16.09
CA ASP A 227 21.00 -3.30 16.56
C ASP A 227 22.13 -3.22 17.61
N LYS A 228 22.77 -2.05 17.80
CA LYS A 228 23.83 -1.88 18.79
C LYS A 228 23.34 -1.63 20.22
N GLN A 229 22.03 -1.43 20.43
CA GLN A 229 21.45 -1.18 21.76
C GLN A 229 20.88 -2.43 22.45
N LYS A 230 20.96 -3.62 21.84
CA LYS A 230 20.53 -4.87 22.49
C LYS A 230 21.62 -5.62 23.25
N ASP A 231 22.88 -5.20 23.11
CA ASP A 231 24.05 -5.86 23.72
C ASP A 231 24.76 -5.00 24.80
N THR A 232 24.06 -4.05 25.43
CA THR A 232 24.57 -3.33 26.62
C THR A 232 23.58 -3.41 27.77
#